data_AF-A0A2D6LJJ9-F1
#
_entry.id   AF-A0A2D6LJJ9-F1
#
_cell.length_a   1.000
_cell.length_b   1.000
_cell.length_c   1.000
_cell.angle_alpha   90.00
_cell.angle_beta   90.00
_cell.angle_gamma   90.00
#
_symmetry.space_group_name_H-M   'P 1'
#
loop_
_entity.id
_entity.type
_entity.pdbx_description
1 polymer ?
#
loop_
_entity_poly.entity_id
_entity_poly.type
_entity_poly.pdbx_seq_one_letter_code
_entity_poly.pdbx_strand_id
1 'polypeptide(L)'
;MTVLSFIQARELVSTIEQEKTRARVLLDLGLTATNVDINYRFKEVEFSDSKISFKHLNEIANDGEICYYLEKRKSPQKLKIFSADTNLFYKLIPSRDAPTIEISGIKMHRTQERTPWQDTIDKISSLQPLKGRILDTCCCLGYTAITAAKEKDVTQVFTFEKDSNVLEMTDYNPWSRELYLDRKIKLAIGDVNKGIEMFSTAFFDAIVHDPPPFSLSPELYSLDFYKKLFRVLKSSGKIFHYMGNPENEQGKDFVKGVIKRLKEAGFKKIKERPDILGITAQK
;
A
#
# COMPACT_ATOMS: atom_id res chain seq x y z
N MET A 1 -17.65 3.31 8.34
CA MET A 1 -17.52 3.85 6.96
C MET A 1 -17.57 2.67 6.00
N THR A 2 -18.38 2.78 4.94
CA THR A 2 -18.56 1.74 3.94
C THR A 2 -17.78 2.11 2.69
N VAL A 3 -16.95 1.18 2.21
CA VAL A 3 -16.14 1.36 1.01
C VAL A 3 -16.25 0.12 0.14
N LEU A 4 -16.59 0.33 -1.12
CA LEU A 4 -16.88 -0.74 -2.07
C LEU A 4 -16.30 -0.44 -3.44
N SER A 5 -16.18 -1.48 -4.25
CA SER A 5 -15.82 -1.39 -5.66
C SER A 5 -16.82 -2.16 -6.52
N PHE A 6 -16.55 -2.25 -7.83
CA PHE A 6 -17.31 -3.08 -8.75
C PHE A 6 -17.43 -4.54 -8.28
N ILE A 7 -16.48 -5.07 -7.50
CA ILE A 7 -16.50 -6.45 -7.00
C ILE A 7 -17.72 -6.66 -6.09
N GLN A 8 -17.82 -5.87 -5.02
CA GLN A 8 -18.94 -5.95 -4.07
C GLN A 8 -20.26 -5.53 -4.73
N ALA A 9 -20.21 -4.53 -5.62
CA ALA A 9 -21.39 -4.09 -6.34
C ALA A 9 -21.97 -5.19 -7.25
N ARG A 10 -21.12 -5.94 -7.98
CA ARG A 10 -21.55 -7.09 -8.81
C ARG A 10 -22.13 -8.21 -7.97
N GLU A 11 -21.56 -8.49 -6.79
CA GLU A 11 -22.10 -9.47 -5.85
C GLU A 11 -23.53 -9.10 -5.40
N LEU A 12 -23.75 -7.82 -5.07
CA LEU A 12 -25.07 -7.30 -4.72
C LEU A 12 -26.04 -7.33 -5.89
N VAL A 13 -25.61 -6.91 -7.09
CA VAL A 13 -26.44 -6.96 -8.31
C VAL A 13 -26.87 -8.39 -8.61
N SER A 14 -25.94 -9.36 -8.58
CA SER A 14 -26.27 -10.77 -8.78
C SER A 14 -27.24 -11.31 -7.72
N THR A 15 -27.12 -10.84 -6.48
CA THR A 15 -28.04 -11.21 -5.39
C THR A 15 -29.45 -10.65 -5.62
N ILE A 16 -29.54 -9.42 -6.12
CA ILE A 16 -30.81 -8.76 -6.47
C ILE A 16 -31.50 -9.50 -7.63
N GLU A 17 -30.74 -9.91 -8.65
CA GLU A 17 -31.23 -10.71 -9.80
C GLU A 17 -31.77 -12.08 -9.39
N GLN A 18 -31.27 -12.64 -8.29
CA GLN A 18 -31.77 -13.89 -7.70
C GLN A 18 -32.98 -13.67 -6.78
N GLU A 19 -33.56 -12.47 -6.75
CA GLU A 19 -34.74 -12.10 -5.94
C GLU A 19 -34.56 -12.33 -4.42
N LYS A 20 -33.31 -12.32 -3.94
CA LYS A 20 -33.02 -12.50 -2.52
C LYS A 20 -33.26 -11.20 -1.75
N THR A 21 -33.81 -11.32 -0.55
CA THR A 21 -34.07 -10.18 0.34
C THR A 21 -32.90 -9.82 1.24
N ARG A 22 -31.86 -10.67 1.29
CA ARG A 22 -30.65 -10.50 2.11
C ARG A 22 -29.41 -10.95 1.37
N ALA A 23 -28.30 -10.27 1.63
CA ALA A 23 -26.98 -10.63 1.13
C ALA A 23 -25.93 -10.57 2.25
N ARG A 24 -24.84 -11.32 2.10
CA ARG A 24 -23.67 -11.24 2.98
C ARG A 24 -22.46 -10.83 2.15
N VAL A 25 -22.00 -9.58 2.30
CA VAL A 25 -21.02 -8.94 1.41
C VAL A 25 -19.92 -8.24 2.21
N LEU A 26 -18.70 -8.15 1.65
CA LEU A 26 -17.53 -7.57 2.33
C LEU A 26 -17.33 -6.09 1.95
N LEU A 27 -18.09 -5.20 2.60
CA LEU A 27 -18.25 -3.78 2.29
C LEU A 27 -17.16 -2.84 2.86
N ASP A 28 -15.98 -3.40 3.04
CA ASP A 28 -14.76 -2.76 3.46
C ASP A 28 -13.58 -3.29 2.62
N LEU A 29 -13.86 -3.48 1.32
CA LEU A 29 -12.92 -4.01 0.33
C LEU A 29 -12.36 -5.39 0.69
N GLY A 30 -13.21 -6.27 1.23
CA GLY A 30 -12.84 -7.68 1.42
C GLY A 30 -12.34 -8.07 2.81
N LEU A 31 -12.53 -7.25 3.85
CA LEU A 31 -12.03 -7.56 5.21
C LEU A 31 -13.12 -8.19 6.10
N THR A 32 -14.31 -7.61 6.16
CA THR A 32 -15.36 -8.00 7.11
C THR A 32 -16.68 -8.29 6.41
N ALA A 33 -17.19 -9.51 6.57
CA ALA A 33 -18.49 -9.89 6.03
C ALA A 33 -19.62 -9.19 6.80
N THR A 34 -20.46 -8.44 6.08
CA THR A 34 -21.60 -7.69 6.60
C THR A 34 -22.89 -8.22 6.00
N ASN A 35 -23.91 -8.44 6.84
CA ASN A 35 -25.26 -8.77 6.35
C ASN A 35 -25.98 -7.48 5.96
N VAL A 36 -26.66 -7.50 4.83
CA VAL A 36 -27.42 -6.37 4.29
C VAL A 36 -28.82 -6.80 3.89
N ASP A 37 -29.77 -5.89 4.03
CA ASP A 37 -31.16 -6.11 3.62
C ASP A 37 -31.42 -5.39 2.29
N ILE A 38 -32.17 -6.06 1.40
CA ILE A 38 -32.50 -5.58 0.06
C ILE A 38 -33.96 -5.12 0.06
N ASN A 39 -34.16 -3.82 -0.14
CA ASN A 39 -35.47 -3.19 -0.12
C ASN A 39 -35.98 -2.97 -1.55
N TYR A 40 -36.76 -3.93 -2.06
CA TYR A 40 -37.32 -3.87 -3.41
C TYR A 40 -38.36 -2.74 -3.61
N ARG A 41 -39.05 -2.32 -2.54
CA ARG A 41 -40.03 -1.23 -2.60
C ARG A 41 -39.35 0.10 -2.92
N PHE A 42 -38.22 0.38 -2.27
CA PHE A 42 -37.44 1.60 -2.48
C PHE A 42 -36.29 1.43 -3.48
N LYS A 43 -36.08 0.21 -4.00
CA LYS A 43 -34.99 -0.17 -4.91
C LYS A 43 -33.62 0.24 -4.33
N GLU A 44 -33.40 -0.10 -3.06
CA GLU A 44 -32.16 0.21 -2.35
C GLU A 44 -31.67 -0.97 -1.51
N VAL A 45 -30.37 -1.00 -1.26
CA VAL A 45 -29.72 -1.90 -0.30
C VAL A 45 -29.39 -1.08 0.93
N GLU A 46 -29.85 -1.56 2.09
CA GLU A 46 -29.67 -0.93 3.38
C GLU A 46 -28.47 -1.54 4.11
N PHE A 47 -27.60 -0.67 4.62
CA PHE A 47 -26.46 -0.99 5.45
C PHE A 47 -26.68 -0.41 6.84
N SER A 48 -25.93 -0.85 7.86
CA SER A 48 -26.12 -0.39 9.25
C SER A 48 -26.22 1.14 9.39
N ASP A 49 -25.44 1.89 8.59
CA ASP A 49 -25.33 3.34 8.68
C ASP A 49 -25.53 4.08 7.35
N SER A 50 -25.82 3.37 6.26
CA SER A 50 -25.88 3.97 4.91
C SER A 50 -26.84 3.19 4.02
N LYS A 51 -27.11 3.72 2.82
CA LYS A 51 -27.93 3.03 1.83
C LYS A 51 -27.45 3.34 0.43
N ILE A 52 -27.70 2.44 -0.52
CA ILE A 52 -27.37 2.64 -1.93
C ILE A 52 -28.53 2.18 -2.81
N SER A 53 -28.87 2.98 -3.81
CA SER A 53 -29.91 2.61 -4.77
C SER A 53 -29.40 1.53 -5.74
N PHE A 54 -30.31 0.73 -6.29
CA PHE A 54 -30.00 -0.25 -7.33
C PHE A 54 -29.36 0.42 -8.57
N LYS A 55 -29.76 1.65 -8.87
CA LYS A 55 -29.17 2.45 -9.95
C LYS A 55 -27.67 2.67 -9.70
N HIS A 56 -27.31 3.21 -8.55
CA HIS A 56 -25.90 3.46 -8.24
C HIS A 56 -25.09 2.16 -8.09
N LEU A 57 -25.69 1.07 -7.58
CA LEU A 57 -25.04 -0.24 -7.57
C LEU A 57 -24.66 -0.70 -8.97
N ASN A 58 -25.57 -0.58 -9.93
CA ASN A 58 -25.29 -0.92 -11.32
C ASN A 58 -24.22 -0.01 -11.93
N GLU A 59 -24.22 1.29 -11.62
CA GLU A 59 -23.15 2.20 -12.06
C GLU A 59 -21.77 1.77 -11.53
N ILE A 60 -21.67 1.44 -10.23
CA ILE A 60 -20.43 0.98 -9.61
C ILE A 60 -20.02 -0.40 -10.15
N ALA A 61 -20.96 -1.32 -10.36
CA ALA A 61 -20.70 -2.65 -10.92
C ALA A 61 -20.08 -2.60 -12.33
N ASN A 62 -20.29 -1.49 -13.06
CA ASN A 62 -19.74 -1.23 -14.38
C ASN A 62 -18.48 -0.35 -14.37
N ASP A 63 -18.05 0.16 -13.21
CA ASP A 63 -16.85 0.99 -13.07
C ASP A 63 -15.70 0.21 -12.40
N GLY A 64 -14.87 -0.43 -13.22
CA GLY A 64 -13.73 -1.23 -12.77
C GLY A 64 -12.51 -0.43 -12.29
N GLU A 65 -12.53 0.89 -12.43
CA GLU A 65 -11.31 1.71 -12.34
C GLU A 65 -11.10 2.35 -10.96
N ILE A 66 -12.12 2.37 -10.10
CA ILE A 66 -12.08 3.16 -8.86
C ILE A 66 -12.95 2.57 -7.74
N CYS A 67 -12.48 2.75 -6.50
CA CYS A 67 -13.25 2.48 -5.30
C CYS A 67 -14.21 3.65 -4.98
N TYR A 68 -15.26 3.34 -4.24
CA TYR A 68 -16.30 4.28 -3.83
C TYR A 68 -16.44 4.26 -2.33
N TYR A 69 -16.68 5.42 -1.73
CA TYR A 69 -17.10 5.52 -0.33
C TYR A 69 -18.56 5.94 -0.24
N LEU A 70 -19.26 5.41 0.77
CA LEU A 70 -20.64 5.77 1.08
C LEU A 70 -20.67 6.60 2.35
N GLU A 71 -21.06 7.86 2.21
CA GLU A 71 -21.34 8.75 3.33
C GLU A 71 -22.83 8.72 3.70
N LYS A 72 -23.15 8.97 4.97
CA LYS A 72 -24.51 9.04 5.46
C LYS A 72 -25.36 9.99 4.62
N ARG A 73 -26.44 9.46 4.03
CA ARG A 73 -27.45 10.21 3.26
C ARG A 73 -26.94 10.93 2.00
N LYS A 74 -25.75 10.58 1.48
CA LYS A 74 -25.24 11.12 0.21
C LYS A 74 -25.19 10.04 -0.87
N SER A 75 -25.07 10.46 -2.13
CA SER A 75 -24.76 9.56 -3.23
C SER A 75 -23.34 8.98 -3.07
N PRO A 76 -23.07 7.78 -3.61
CA PRO A 76 -21.73 7.21 -3.60
C PRO A 76 -20.73 8.16 -4.24
N GLN A 77 -19.58 8.31 -3.59
CA GLN A 77 -18.52 9.21 -4.04
C GLN A 77 -17.31 8.39 -4.50
N LYS A 78 -16.75 8.78 -5.64
CA LYS A 78 -15.50 8.19 -6.14
C LYS A 78 -14.35 8.57 -5.21
N LEU A 79 -13.52 7.60 -4.83
CA LEU A 79 -12.30 7.84 -4.05
C LEU A 79 -11.18 8.35 -4.95
N LYS A 80 -11.25 9.65 -5.25
CA LYS A 80 -10.26 10.40 -6.01
C LYS A 80 -10.03 11.78 -5.39
N ILE A 81 -8.81 12.27 -5.52
CA ILE A 81 -8.40 13.59 -5.05
C ILE A 81 -7.60 14.27 -6.16
N PHE A 82 -7.83 15.55 -6.39
CA PHE A 82 -6.91 16.40 -7.15
C PHE A 82 -6.29 17.39 -6.17
N SER A 83 -4.98 17.39 -6.06
CA SER A 83 -4.25 18.33 -5.21
C SER A 83 -3.76 19.49 -6.05
N ALA A 84 -4.27 20.69 -5.78
CA ALA A 84 -3.82 21.90 -6.47
C ALA A 84 -2.36 22.24 -6.13
N ASP A 85 -1.91 21.88 -4.93
CA ASP A 85 -0.56 22.19 -4.43
C ASP A 85 0.52 21.35 -5.13
N THR A 86 0.26 20.05 -5.31
CA THR A 86 1.20 19.16 -6.01
C THR A 86 0.90 19.05 -7.51
N ASN A 87 -0.28 19.53 -7.95
CA ASN A 87 -0.82 19.32 -9.30
C ASN A 87 -0.90 17.83 -9.68
N LEU A 88 -1.20 16.97 -8.70
CA LEU A 88 -1.31 15.52 -8.89
C LEU A 88 -2.75 15.05 -8.69
N PHE A 89 -3.08 13.96 -9.38
CA PHE A 89 -4.38 13.30 -9.28
C PHE A 89 -4.23 11.92 -8.65
N TYR A 90 -5.01 11.64 -7.62
CA TYR A 90 -4.94 10.42 -6.82
C TYR A 90 -6.24 9.65 -7.02
N LYS A 91 -6.16 8.33 -7.16
CA LYS A 91 -7.34 7.45 -7.16
C LYS A 91 -7.05 6.14 -6.41
N LEU A 92 -8.02 5.67 -5.63
CA LEU A 92 -7.98 4.34 -5.04
C LEU A 92 -8.55 3.35 -6.03
N ILE A 93 -7.72 2.43 -6.53
CA ILE A 93 -8.09 1.43 -7.52
C ILE A 93 -8.38 0.10 -6.82
N PRO A 94 -9.48 -0.57 -7.16
CA PRO A 94 -9.78 -1.89 -6.62
C PRO A 94 -8.79 -2.96 -7.10
N SER A 95 -8.59 -3.97 -6.26
CA SER A 95 -7.87 -5.20 -6.55
C SER A 95 -8.74 -6.38 -6.09
N ARG A 96 -8.28 -7.61 -6.37
CA ARG A 96 -8.90 -8.82 -5.80
C ARG A 96 -8.82 -8.87 -4.26
N ASP A 97 -7.89 -8.13 -3.66
CA ASP A 97 -7.73 -7.94 -2.22
C ASP A 97 -7.54 -6.44 -1.90
N ALA A 98 -6.52 -6.08 -1.11
CA ALA A 98 -6.18 -4.71 -0.79
C ALA A 98 -6.10 -3.83 -2.06
N PRO A 99 -6.75 -2.66 -2.07
CA PRO A 99 -6.69 -1.75 -3.21
C PRO A 99 -5.27 -1.21 -3.40
N THR A 100 -5.00 -0.63 -4.56
CA THR A 100 -3.79 0.17 -4.81
C THR A 100 -4.17 1.65 -4.95
N ILE A 101 -3.19 2.53 -4.74
CA ILE A 101 -3.31 3.93 -5.10
C ILE A 101 -2.59 4.18 -6.42
N GLU A 102 -3.22 4.96 -7.29
CA GLU A 102 -2.56 5.53 -8.47
C GLU A 102 -2.43 7.03 -8.31
N ILE A 103 -1.25 7.54 -8.63
CA ILE A 103 -0.90 8.95 -8.59
C ILE A 103 -0.51 9.36 -10.00
N SER A 104 -1.32 10.21 -10.63
CA SER A 104 -1.14 10.75 -11.98
C SER A 104 -0.80 9.67 -13.02
N GLY A 105 -1.55 8.56 -13.02
CA GLY A 105 -1.38 7.44 -13.96
C GLY A 105 -0.37 6.38 -13.53
N ILE A 106 0.35 6.57 -12.41
CA ILE A 106 1.34 5.61 -11.91
C ILE A 106 0.75 4.85 -10.72
N LYS A 107 0.61 3.52 -10.84
CA LYS A 107 0.21 2.65 -9.73
C LYS A 107 1.37 2.49 -8.75
N MET A 108 1.11 2.67 -7.46
CA MET A 108 2.15 2.61 -6.41
C MET A 108 2.44 1.19 -5.91
N HIS A 109 1.60 0.20 -6.26
CA HIS A 109 1.82 -1.20 -5.94
C HIS A 109 1.87 -2.04 -7.21
N ARG A 110 2.59 -3.17 -7.16
CA ARG A 110 2.52 -4.21 -8.19
C ARG A 110 1.10 -4.77 -8.26
N THR A 111 0.51 -4.71 -9.45
CA THR A 111 -0.81 -5.32 -9.73
C THR A 111 -0.77 -6.38 -10.83
N GLN A 112 0.40 -6.61 -11.43
CA GLN A 112 0.61 -7.63 -12.45
C GLN A 112 1.11 -8.91 -11.78
N GLU A 113 0.44 -10.04 -12.03
CA GLU A 113 0.70 -11.40 -11.49
C GLU A 113 0.59 -11.56 -9.97
N ARG A 114 0.61 -10.46 -9.23
CA ARG A 114 0.43 -10.37 -7.79
C ARG A 114 -0.54 -9.25 -7.50
N THR A 115 -1.29 -9.44 -6.44
CA THR A 115 -2.08 -8.39 -5.84
C THR A 115 -1.21 -7.51 -4.93
N PRO A 116 -1.63 -6.27 -4.59
CA PRO A 116 -0.89 -5.40 -3.67
C PRO A 116 -0.57 -6.05 -2.31
N TRP A 117 -1.52 -6.83 -1.77
CA TRP A 117 -1.33 -7.51 -0.50
C TRP A 117 -0.35 -8.68 -0.60
N GLN A 118 -0.45 -9.50 -1.66
CA GLN A 118 0.50 -10.60 -1.89
C GLN A 118 1.92 -10.09 -2.10
N ASP A 119 2.09 -9.05 -2.91
CA ASP A 119 3.39 -8.40 -3.12
C ASP A 119 4.01 -7.92 -1.80
N THR A 120 3.20 -7.32 -0.92
CA THR A 120 3.63 -6.91 0.43
C THR A 120 4.11 -8.11 1.26
N ILE A 121 3.33 -9.20 1.28
CA ILE A 121 3.71 -10.44 2.02
C ILE A 121 5.03 -11.00 1.48
N ASP A 122 5.18 -11.05 0.16
CA ASP A 122 6.38 -11.57 -0.50
C ASP A 122 7.62 -10.74 -0.14
N LYS A 123 7.50 -9.40 -0.12
CA LYS A 123 8.55 -8.46 0.30
C LYS A 123 8.97 -8.69 1.76
N ILE A 124 8.00 -8.76 2.68
CA ILE A 124 8.28 -8.99 4.12
C ILE A 124 8.91 -10.37 4.34
N SER A 125 8.39 -11.40 3.66
CA SER A 125 8.89 -12.77 3.74
C SER A 125 10.36 -12.88 3.31
N SER A 126 10.81 -12.04 2.38
CA SER A 126 12.20 -12.01 1.91
C SER A 126 13.23 -11.66 3.00
N LEU A 127 12.79 -11.02 4.09
CA LEU A 127 13.64 -10.58 5.19
C LEU A 127 13.61 -11.49 6.41
N GLN A 128 12.75 -12.51 6.41
CA GLN A 128 12.56 -13.39 7.56
C GLN A 128 13.88 -14.06 8.04
N PRO A 129 14.05 -14.30 9.35
CA PRO A 129 13.16 -13.88 10.44
C PRO A 129 13.18 -12.35 10.65
N LEU A 130 12.01 -11.73 10.70
CA LEU A 130 11.85 -10.29 10.96
C LEU A 130 11.66 -10.05 12.46
N LYS A 131 12.51 -9.20 13.04
CA LYS A 131 12.51 -8.94 14.49
C LYS A 131 13.02 -7.55 14.83
N GLY A 132 12.73 -7.09 16.04
CA GLY A 132 13.27 -5.84 16.56
C GLY A 132 12.63 -4.60 15.93
N ARG A 133 13.44 -3.62 15.54
CA ARG A 133 12.98 -2.35 14.95
C ARG A 133 13.09 -2.38 13.44
N ILE A 134 11.99 -2.13 12.75
CA ILE A 134 11.91 -2.14 11.29
C ILE A 134 11.76 -0.72 10.77
N LEU A 135 12.48 -0.38 9.72
CA LEU A 135 12.24 0.84 8.95
C LEU A 135 11.54 0.46 7.64
N ASP A 136 10.36 1.03 7.42
CA ASP A 136 9.71 1.12 6.12
C ASP A 136 9.97 2.54 5.58
N THR A 137 10.66 2.67 4.45
CA THR A 137 11.09 4.00 4.00
C THR A 137 9.97 4.84 3.39
N CYS A 138 8.93 4.19 2.87
CA CYS A 138 7.86 4.84 2.11
C CYS A 138 6.54 4.15 2.42
N CYS A 139 5.75 4.77 3.29
CA CYS A 139 4.53 4.22 3.85
C CYS A 139 3.49 3.90 2.77
N CYS A 140 3.22 4.85 1.87
CA CYS A 140 2.11 4.75 0.93
C CYS A 140 0.80 4.43 1.69
N LEU A 141 0.07 3.38 1.28
CA LEU A 141 -1.14 2.91 1.96
C LEU A 141 -0.86 2.14 3.27
N GLY A 142 0.39 2.00 3.68
CA GLY A 142 0.81 1.45 4.97
C GLY A 142 0.95 -0.08 5.01
N TYR A 143 0.79 -0.78 3.89
CA TYR A 143 0.73 -2.25 3.88
C TYR A 143 2.02 -2.89 4.38
N THR A 144 3.17 -2.37 3.97
CA THR A 144 4.49 -2.82 4.45
C THR A 144 4.61 -2.67 5.96
N ALA A 145 4.29 -1.48 6.49
CA ALA A 145 4.37 -1.21 7.92
C ALA A 145 3.41 -2.10 8.74
N ILE A 146 2.16 -2.22 8.29
CA ILE A 146 1.13 -3.06 8.92
C ILE A 146 1.54 -4.54 8.91
N THR A 147 2.06 -5.04 7.79
CA THR A 147 2.47 -6.44 7.67
C THR A 147 3.69 -6.72 8.54
N ALA A 148 4.69 -5.83 8.56
CA ALA A 148 5.84 -5.96 9.44
C ALA A 148 5.46 -5.94 10.92
N ALA A 149 4.50 -5.10 11.33
CA ALA A 149 4.09 -4.98 12.73
C ALA A 149 3.38 -6.24 13.27
N LYS A 150 2.72 -7.00 12.38
CA LYS A 150 2.08 -8.29 12.71
C LYS A 150 3.07 -9.39 13.09
N GLU A 151 4.35 -9.26 12.71
CA GLU A 151 5.38 -10.22 13.08
C GLU A 151 5.61 -10.21 14.60
N LYS A 152 5.62 -11.40 15.21
CA LYS A 152 5.64 -11.57 16.67
C LYS A 152 6.85 -10.90 17.32
N ASP A 153 8.02 -11.07 16.70
CA ASP A 153 9.30 -10.59 17.23
C ASP A 153 9.61 -9.14 16.82
N VAL A 154 8.75 -8.50 16.02
CA VAL A 154 8.85 -7.08 15.70
C VAL A 154 8.32 -6.25 16.87
N THR A 155 9.17 -5.38 17.37
CA THR A 155 8.93 -4.50 18.53
C THR A 155 8.41 -3.13 18.13
N GLN A 156 8.85 -2.62 16.97
CA GLN A 156 8.47 -1.31 16.48
C GLN A 156 8.71 -1.22 14.97
N VAL A 157 7.82 -0.52 14.28
CA VAL A 157 7.96 -0.20 12.85
C VAL A 157 7.93 1.31 12.70
N PHE A 158 8.93 1.88 12.06
CA PHE A 158 8.97 3.29 11.71
C PHE A 158 8.70 3.42 10.23
N THR A 159 7.76 4.27 9.86
CA THR A 159 7.40 4.48 8.45
C THR A 159 7.24 5.96 8.15
N PHE A 160 7.56 6.35 6.92
CA PHE A 160 7.58 7.74 6.47
C PHE A 160 6.66 7.93 5.26
N GLU A 161 5.80 8.94 5.29
CA GLU A 161 5.06 9.40 4.11
C GLU A 161 5.28 10.89 3.93
N LYS A 162 5.76 11.30 2.75
CA LYS A 162 6.00 12.72 2.45
C LYS A 162 4.76 13.41 1.90
N ASP A 163 3.84 12.66 1.30
CA ASP A 163 2.66 13.19 0.62
C ASP A 163 1.40 13.07 1.49
N SER A 164 0.94 14.18 2.04
CA SER A 164 -0.29 14.22 2.86
C SER A 164 -1.54 13.80 2.10
N ASN A 165 -1.57 13.93 0.76
CA ASN A 165 -2.72 13.47 -0.05
C ASN A 165 -2.80 11.93 -0.06
N VAL A 166 -1.65 11.24 0.02
CA VAL A 166 -1.62 9.78 0.17
C VAL A 166 -2.17 9.37 1.54
N LEU A 167 -1.83 10.12 2.60
CA LEU A 167 -2.38 9.89 3.94
C LEU A 167 -3.89 10.18 4.02
N GLU A 168 -4.39 11.17 3.30
CA GLU A 168 -5.84 11.38 3.19
C GLU A 168 -6.52 10.15 2.56
N MET A 169 -5.90 9.53 1.55
CA MET A 169 -6.42 8.29 0.96
C MET A 169 -6.44 7.11 1.95
N THR A 170 -5.51 7.07 2.91
CA THR A 170 -5.51 6.02 3.94
C THR A 170 -6.65 6.15 4.94
N ASP A 171 -7.19 7.35 5.15
CA ASP A 171 -8.39 7.54 5.99
C ASP A 171 -9.61 6.84 5.40
N TYR A 172 -9.68 6.77 4.07
CA TYR A 172 -10.74 6.07 3.34
C TYR A 172 -10.45 4.58 3.15
N ASN A 173 -9.19 4.15 3.12
CA ASN A 173 -8.83 2.76 2.85
C ASN A 173 -8.98 1.86 4.09
N PRO A 174 -9.92 0.89 4.10
CA PRO A 174 -10.09 -0.01 5.25
C PRO A 174 -8.84 -0.84 5.58
N TRP A 175 -8.02 -1.15 4.58
CA TRP A 175 -6.78 -1.91 4.74
C TRP A 175 -5.66 -1.11 5.42
N SER A 176 -5.80 0.21 5.51
CA SER A 176 -4.84 1.11 6.16
C SER A 176 -5.14 1.38 7.63
N ARG A 177 -6.27 0.91 8.17
CA ARG A 177 -6.70 1.22 9.56
C ARG A 177 -5.63 0.92 10.61
N GLU A 178 -4.97 -0.23 10.50
CA GLU A 178 -3.94 -0.66 11.45
C GLU A 178 -2.71 0.26 11.47
N LEU A 179 -2.49 1.07 10.42
CA LEU A 179 -1.43 2.09 10.40
C LEU A 179 -1.54 3.05 11.59
N TYR A 180 -2.77 3.32 12.05
CA TYR A 180 -3.07 4.26 13.13
C TYR A 180 -3.42 3.56 14.45
N LEU A 181 -3.83 2.30 14.42
CA LEU A 181 -4.29 1.55 15.59
C LEU A 181 -3.18 0.71 16.24
N ASP A 182 -2.25 0.18 15.43
CA ASP A 182 -1.17 -0.64 15.97
C ASP A 182 -0.10 0.23 16.63
N ARG A 183 0.06 0.07 17.95
CA ARG A 183 1.02 0.83 18.76
C ARG A 183 2.49 0.58 18.37
N LYS A 184 2.79 -0.53 17.70
CA LYS A 184 4.14 -0.81 17.17
C LYS A 184 4.50 0.14 16.04
N ILE A 185 3.53 0.67 15.29
CA ILE A 185 3.77 1.53 14.15
C ILE A 185 3.98 2.98 14.62
N LYS A 186 5.00 3.62 14.07
CA LYS A 186 5.30 5.05 14.19
C LYS A 186 5.36 5.66 12.79
N LEU A 187 4.24 6.22 12.37
CA LEU A 187 4.14 7.01 11.15
C LEU A 187 4.74 8.40 11.39
N ALA A 188 5.67 8.80 10.53
CA ALA A 188 6.21 10.14 10.46
C ALA A 188 5.78 10.79 9.12
N ILE A 189 5.16 11.96 9.20
CA ILE A 189 4.81 12.74 8.01
C ILE A 189 6.03 13.54 7.61
N GLY A 190 6.68 13.17 6.51
CA GLY A 190 7.85 13.85 5.99
C GLY A 190 8.74 12.99 5.10
N ASP A 191 9.78 13.65 4.58
CA ASP A 191 10.79 13.05 3.72
C ASP A 191 11.75 12.15 4.51
N VAL A 192 11.74 10.84 4.21
CA VAL A 192 12.65 9.86 4.82
C VAL A 192 14.13 10.20 4.61
N ASN A 193 14.50 10.85 3.50
CA ASN A 193 15.90 11.23 3.22
C ASN A 193 16.44 12.24 4.24
N LYS A 194 15.54 13.01 4.88
CA LYS A 194 15.86 13.91 6.00
C LYS A 194 15.56 13.24 7.35
N GLY A 195 14.38 12.63 7.48
CA GLY A 195 13.91 12.04 8.73
C GLY A 195 14.80 10.91 9.26
N ILE A 196 15.48 10.19 8.36
CA ILE A 196 16.41 9.11 8.75
C ILE A 196 17.59 9.61 9.58
N GLU A 197 17.96 10.90 9.49
CA GLU A 197 19.07 11.49 10.25
C GLU A 197 18.81 11.51 11.76
N MET A 198 17.54 11.50 12.17
CA MET A 198 17.15 11.48 13.59
C MET A 198 17.53 10.17 14.30
N PHE A 199 17.72 9.09 13.56
CA PHE A 199 18.09 7.81 14.14
C PHE A 199 19.61 7.69 14.29
N SER A 200 20.02 7.08 15.40
CA SER A 200 21.43 6.76 15.65
C SER A 200 21.93 5.68 14.69
N THR A 201 23.25 5.54 14.59
CA THR A 201 23.89 4.38 13.95
C THR A 201 23.37 3.07 14.56
N ALA A 202 23.18 2.04 13.73
CA ALA A 202 22.77 0.69 14.15
C ALA A 202 21.47 0.64 14.98
N PHE A 203 20.50 1.49 14.64
CA PHE A 203 19.20 1.57 15.29
C PHE A 203 18.21 0.48 14.83
N PHE A 204 18.18 0.17 13.53
CA PHE A 204 17.21 -0.75 12.91
C PHE A 204 17.77 -2.16 12.72
N ASP A 205 16.92 -3.16 12.93
CA ASP A 205 17.21 -4.57 12.72
C ASP A 205 16.96 -5.01 11.27
N ALA A 206 15.99 -4.40 10.58
CA ALA A 206 15.81 -4.56 9.14
C ALA A 206 15.22 -3.29 8.49
N ILE A 207 15.39 -3.18 7.18
CA ILE A 207 14.86 -2.09 6.36
C ILE A 207 14.07 -2.68 5.19
N VAL A 208 12.87 -2.16 4.95
CA VAL A 208 12.12 -2.33 3.72
C VAL A 208 12.17 -0.99 2.99
N HIS A 209 12.91 -0.97 1.89
CA HIS A 209 13.06 0.20 1.03
C HIS A 209 12.23 0.03 -0.24
N ASP A 210 11.00 0.56 -0.21
CA ASP A 210 10.01 0.44 -1.29
C ASP A 210 9.65 1.81 -1.89
N PRO A 211 10.60 2.50 -2.55
CA PRO A 211 10.38 3.86 -3.01
C PRO A 211 9.45 3.93 -4.23
N PRO A 212 8.87 5.11 -4.51
CA PRO A 212 8.31 5.42 -5.82
C PRO A 212 9.34 5.19 -6.94
N PRO A 213 8.90 5.06 -8.20
CA PRO A 213 9.80 4.92 -9.34
C PRO A 213 10.92 5.98 -9.35
N PHE A 214 12.09 5.61 -9.85
CA PHE A 214 13.28 6.47 -9.92
C PHE A 214 13.00 7.85 -10.54
N SER A 215 12.12 7.94 -11.53
CA SER A 215 11.73 9.21 -12.16
C SER A 215 11.04 10.19 -11.21
N LEU A 216 10.41 9.70 -10.15
CA LEU A 216 9.71 10.51 -9.15
C LEU A 216 10.53 10.77 -7.88
N SER A 217 11.51 9.92 -7.58
CA SER A 217 12.28 10.02 -6.33
C SER A 217 13.73 9.56 -6.50
N PRO A 218 14.52 10.18 -7.40
CA PRO A 218 15.90 9.77 -7.69
C PRO A 218 16.82 9.88 -6.46
N GLU A 219 16.51 10.77 -5.53
CA GLU A 219 17.23 10.94 -4.26
C GLU A 219 17.27 9.65 -3.43
N LEU A 220 16.21 8.84 -3.50
CA LEU A 220 16.09 7.58 -2.76
C LEU A 220 16.93 6.45 -3.39
N TYR A 221 17.44 6.64 -4.60
CA TYR A 221 18.32 5.68 -5.27
C TYR A 221 19.80 6.10 -5.26
N SER A 222 20.10 7.19 -4.54
CA SER A 222 21.43 7.80 -4.48
C SER A 222 22.38 7.04 -3.55
N LEU A 223 23.69 7.15 -3.81
CA LEU A 223 24.71 6.61 -2.92
C LEU A 223 24.63 7.25 -1.52
N ASP A 224 24.33 8.55 -1.44
CA ASP A 224 24.16 9.27 -0.18
C ASP A 224 23.05 8.64 0.67
N PHE A 225 21.87 8.45 0.09
CA PHE A 225 20.76 7.82 0.81
C PHE A 225 21.09 6.38 1.22
N TYR A 226 21.75 5.59 0.36
CA TYR A 226 22.18 4.24 0.72
C TYR A 226 23.19 4.22 1.86
N LYS A 227 24.09 5.22 1.97
CA LYS A 227 24.97 5.37 3.13
C LYS A 227 24.18 5.67 4.41
N LYS A 228 23.10 6.44 4.34
CA LYS A 228 22.19 6.67 5.48
C LYS A 228 21.49 5.38 5.90
N LEU A 229 20.96 4.60 4.95
CA LEU A 229 20.37 3.28 5.23
C LEU A 229 21.40 2.34 5.87
N PHE A 230 22.61 2.28 5.32
CA PHE A 230 23.70 1.48 5.86
C PHE A 230 24.04 1.91 7.29
N ARG A 231 24.17 3.22 7.56
CA ARG A 231 24.46 3.78 8.90
C ARG A 231 23.47 3.29 9.95
N VAL A 232 22.17 3.42 9.69
CA VAL A 232 21.13 3.11 10.68
C VAL A 232 20.84 1.61 10.83
N LEU A 233 21.24 0.77 9.89
CA LEU A 233 21.08 -0.68 9.98
C LEU A 233 22.10 -1.30 10.96
N LYS A 234 21.69 -2.31 11.74
CA LYS A 234 22.59 -3.10 12.59
C LYS A 234 23.51 -4.00 11.75
N SER A 235 24.62 -4.45 12.35
CA SER A 235 25.64 -5.27 11.68
C SER A 235 25.11 -6.58 11.08
N SER A 236 24.09 -7.18 11.68
CA SER A 236 23.42 -8.39 11.16
C SER A 236 22.12 -8.08 10.41
N GLY A 237 21.82 -6.80 10.22
CA GLY A 237 20.58 -6.35 9.63
C GLY A 237 20.51 -6.63 8.13
N LYS A 238 19.28 -6.82 7.65
CA LYS A 238 18.98 -7.04 6.24
C LYS A 238 18.17 -5.88 5.68
N ILE A 239 18.32 -5.64 4.39
CA ILE A 239 17.48 -4.72 3.63
C ILE A 239 16.83 -5.45 2.47
N PHE A 240 15.57 -5.13 2.22
CA PHE A 240 14.90 -5.37 0.94
C PHE A 240 14.77 -4.03 0.22
N HIS A 241 15.11 -3.99 -1.07
CA HIS A 241 14.95 -2.81 -1.90
C HIS A 241 14.11 -3.16 -3.13
N TYR A 242 12.92 -2.58 -3.24
CA TYR A 242 12.09 -2.70 -4.42
C TYR A 242 12.63 -1.84 -5.57
N MET A 243 12.65 -2.42 -6.77
CA MET A 243 13.26 -1.81 -7.96
C MET A 243 12.26 -1.58 -9.09
N GLY A 244 11.05 -2.15 -8.99
CA GLY A 244 10.12 -2.24 -10.12
C GLY A 244 10.59 -3.26 -11.16
N ASN A 245 9.91 -3.31 -12.30
CA ASN A 245 10.17 -4.29 -13.35
C ASN A 245 11.18 -3.76 -14.40
N PRO A 246 12.38 -4.35 -14.52
CA PRO A 246 13.42 -3.91 -15.45
C PRO A 246 13.38 -4.72 -16.77
N GLU A 247 12.23 -4.79 -17.47
CA GLU A 247 12.09 -5.68 -18.64
C GLU A 247 13.01 -5.33 -19.82
N ASN A 248 13.49 -4.08 -19.87
CA ASN A 248 14.27 -3.56 -21.01
C ASN A 248 15.77 -3.45 -20.65
N GLU A 249 16.66 -3.32 -21.65
CA GLU A 249 18.11 -3.17 -21.42
C GLU A 249 18.45 -1.99 -20.47
N GLN A 250 17.74 -0.87 -20.61
CA GLN A 250 17.84 0.27 -19.70
C GLN A 250 17.51 -0.11 -18.24
N GLY A 251 16.56 -1.02 -18.04
CA GLY A 251 16.23 -1.57 -16.72
C GLY A 251 17.36 -2.43 -16.15
N LYS A 252 18.02 -3.24 -16.97
CA LYS A 252 19.17 -4.05 -16.52
C LYS A 252 20.34 -3.18 -16.08
N ASP A 253 20.65 -2.11 -16.82
CA ASP A 253 21.71 -1.18 -16.45
C ASP A 253 21.35 -0.35 -15.21
N PHE A 254 20.08 0.00 -15.04
CA PHE A 254 19.58 0.60 -13.80
C PHE A 254 19.82 -0.30 -12.58
N VAL A 255 19.49 -1.60 -12.67
CA VAL A 255 19.73 -2.58 -11.60
C VAL A 255 21.22 -2.69 -11.28
N LYS A 256 22.10 -2.81 -12.28
CA LYS A 256 23.55 -2.82 -12.07
C LYS A 256 24.03 -1.56 -11.34
N GLY A 257 23.50 -0.40 -11.71
CA GLY A 257 23.80 0.87 -11.07
C GLY A 257 23.41 0.89 -9.59
N VAL A 258 22.22 0.39 -9.24
CA VAL A 258 21.80 0.26 -7.84
C VAL A 258 22.68 -0.71 -7.07
N ILE A 259 22.98 -1.88 -7.63
CA ILE A 259 23.88 -2.85 -7.00
C ILE A 259 25.26 -2.24 -6.74
N LYS A 260 25.81 -1.49 -7.70
CA LYS A 260 27.09 -0.79 -7.54
C LYS A 260 27.03 0.20 -6.36
N ARG A 261 26.00 1.05 -6.30
CA ARG A 261 25.84 2.03 -5.22
C ARG A 261 25.61 1.37 -3.85
N LEU A 262 24.88 0.26 -3.79
CA LEU A 262 24.71 -0.51 -2.55
C LEU A 262 26.06 -1.07 -2.06
N LYS A 263 26.89 -1.61 -2.96
CA LYS A 263 28.26 -2.06 -2.61
C LYS A 263 29.12 -0.90 -2.11
N GLU A 264 29.08 0.24 -2.80
CA GLU A 264 29.82 1.45 -2.42
C GLU A 264 29.37 2.03 -1.07
N ALA A 265 28.09 1.86 -0.70
CA ALA A 265 27.58 2.22 0.62
C ALA A 265 28.04 1.26 1.73
N GLY A 266 28.53 0.07 1.37
CA GLY A 266 29.08 -0.94 2.27
C GLY A 266 28.26 -2.23 2.37
N PHE A 267 27.10 -2.32 1.70
CA PHE A 267 26.27 -3.51 1.75
C PHE A 267 26.95 -4.73 1.09
N LYS A 268 26.69 -5.91 1.67
CA LYS A 268 27.24 -7.20 1.27
C LYS A 268 26.11 -8.19 0.99
N LYS A 269 26.50 -9.37 0.47
CA LYS A 269 25.58 -10.48 0.13
C LYS A 269 24.35 -10.02 -0.66
N ILE A 270 24.58 -9.13 -1.63
CA ILE A 270 23.53 -8.59 -2.48
C ILE A 270 23.02 -9.71 -3.38
N LYS A 271 21.70 -9.94 -3.33
CA LYS A 271 21.01 -10.95 -4.12
C LYS A 271 19.83 -10.30 -4.83
N GLU A 272 19.82 -10.38 -6.15
CA GLU A 272 18.65 -10.04 -6.94
C GLU A 272 17.51 -11.00 -6.63
N ARG A 273 16.30 -10.46 -6.63
CA ARG A 273 15.05 -11.16 -6.32
C ARG A 273 14.01 -10.80 -7.39
N PRO A 274 14.20 -11.30 -8.63
CA PRO A 274 13.31 -10.98 -9.75
C PRO A 274 11.87 -11.48 -9.52
N ASP A 275 11.69 -12.52 -8.70
CA ASP A 275 10.40 -13.03 -8.27
C ASP A 275 9.52 -11.97 -7.58
N ILE A 276 10.17 -11.03 -6.88
CA ILE A 276 9.54 -9.95 -6.10
C ILE A 276 10.04 -8.57 -6.53
N LEU A 277 10.60 -8.47 -7.75
CA LEU A 277 11.05 -7.22 -8.39
C LEU A 277 11.97 -6.36 -7.50
N GLY A 278 12.89 -7.00 -6.79
CA GLY A 278 13.74 -6.30 -5.84
C GLY A 278 15.11 -6.92 -5.62
N ILE A 279 15.80 -6.42 -4.60
CA ILE A 279 17.12 -6.85 -4.17
C ILE A 279 17.08 -7.05 -2.66
N THR A 280 17.79 -8.06 -2.17
CA THR A 280 18.12 -8.18 -0.74
C THR A 280 19.60 -7.97 -0.52
N ALA A 281 19.96 -7.35 0.59
CA ALA A 281 21.35 -7.17 0.99
C ALA A 281 21.51 -7.20 2.53
N GLN A 282 22.76 -7.30 2.98
CA GLN A 282 23.13 -7.29 4.41
C GLN A 282 24.14 -6.18 4.68
N LYS A 283 24.16 -5.68 5.91
CA LYS A 283 25.26 -4.80 6.37
C LYS A 283 26.59 -5.56 6.44
#